data_AF-A0A016VSL2-F1
#
_entry.id   AF-A0A016VSL2-F1
#
_cell.length_a   1.000
_cell.length_b   1.000
_cell.length_c   1.000
_cell.angle_alpha   90.00
_cell.angle_beta   90.00
_cell.angle_gamma   90.00
#
_symmetry.space_group_name_H-M   'P 1'
#
loop_
_entity.id
_entity.type
_entity.pdbx_description
1 polymer ?
#
loop_
_entity_poly.entity_id
_entity_poly.type
_entity_poly.pdbx_seq_one_letter_code
_entity_poly.pdbx_strand_id
1 'polypeptide(L)'
;MAKLYFIALAINSLLPALCTGAFCPDGQLDETQIKDYVLDQVNEKRKLLLDGNQKNGNSGDNLPPPKGMTQLVSHYLFPRPPFFGSRED
;
A
#
# COMPACT_ATOMS: atom_id res chain seq x y z
N MET A 1 -7.84 35.63 2.84
CA MET A 1 -7.95 34.44 3.72
C MET A 1 -8.49 33.22 2.98
N ALA A 2 -9.72 33.22 2.45
CA ALA A 2 -10.35 32.08 1.76
C ALA A 2 -9.43 31.29 0.79
N LYS A 3 -8.61 31.98 -0.02
CA LYS A 3 -7.71 31.38 -1.03
C LYS A 3 -6.74 30.31 -0.50
N LEU A 4 -6.28 30.42 0.75
CA LEU A 4 -5.40 29.41 1.36
C LEU A 4 -6.17 28.19 1.87
N TYR A 5 -7.40 28.38 2.36
CA TYR A 5 -8.26 27.28 2.80
C TYR A 5 -8.65 26.35 1.63
N PHE A 6 -8.89 26.90 0.44
CA PHE A 6 -9.16 26.07 -0.75
C PHE A 6 -7.98 25.17 -1.15
N ILE A 7 -6.74 25.68 -1.03
CA ILE A 7 -5.54 24.89 -1.31
C ILE A 7 -5.38 23.78 -0.26
N ALA A 8 -5.59 24.09 1.02
CA ALA A 8 -5.56 23.10 2.09
C ALA A 8 -6.66 22.03 1.93
N LEU A 9 -7.89 22.41 1.53
CA LEU A 9 -8.96 21.45 1.28
C LEU A 9 -8.61 20.52 0.10
N ALA A 10 -8.12 21.09 -1.01
CA ALA A 10 -7.73 20.32 -2.19
C ALA A 10 -6.63 19.30 -1.87
N ILE A 11 -5.58 19.71 -1.17
CA ILE A 11 -4.47 18.82 -0.75
C ILE A 11 -4.99 17.70 0.17
N ASN A 12 -5.78 18.03 1.20
CA ASN A 12 -6.36 17.02 2.09
C ASN A 12 -7.36 16.08 1.38
N SER A 13 -8.01 16.51 0.30
CA SER A 13 -8.88 15.65 -0.52
C SER A 13 -8.11 14.73 -1.48
N LEU A 14 -6.95 15.16 -1.99
CA LEU A 14 -6.13 14.37 -2.93
C LEU A 14 -5.18 13.39 -2.22
N LEU A 15 -4.67 13.76 -1.04
CA LEU A 15 -3.73 12.91 -0.28
C LEU A 15 -4.24 11.47 -0.06
N PRO A 16 -5.48 11.22 0.38
CA PRO A 16 -5.99 9.84 0.53
C PRO A 16 -6.02 9.06 -0.78
N ALA A 17 -6.36 9.72 -1.90
CA ALA A 17 -6.40 9.10 -3.23
C ALA A 17 -4.99 8.77 -3.77
N LEU A 18 -3.93 9.33 -3.19
CA LEU A 18 -2.53 9.10 -3.55
C LEU A 18 -1.82 8.04 -2.67
N CYS A 19 -2.53 7.34 -1.77
CA CYS A 19 -1.91 6.77 -0.56
C CYS A 19 -1.95 5.24 -0.29
N THR A 20 -2.10 4.29 -1.24
CA THR A 20 -2.12 2.85 -0.82
C THR A 20 -1.29 1.79 -1.60
N GLY A 21 -0.33 2.10 -2.50
CA GLY A 21 0.44 1.06 -3.25
C GLY A 21 0.13 0.91 -4.76
N ALA A 22 -0.21 -0.30 -5.27
CA ALA A 22 -0.57 -0.54 -6.69
C ALA A 22 -1.46 -1.80 -6.96
N PHE A 23 -2.24 -1.80 -8.07
CA PHE A 23 -2.85 -2.98 -8.73
C PHE A 23 -2.38 -2.97 -10.19
N CYS A 24 -1.75 -4.05 -10.63
CA CYS A 24 -1.17 -4.16 -11.97
C CYS A 24 -2.22 -4.77 -12.92
N PRO A 25 -2.69 -4.06 -13.97
CA PRO A 25 -3.74 -4.58 -14.86
C PRO A 25 -3.36 -5.89 -15.57
N ASP A 26 -2.08 -6.07 -15.89
CA ASP A 26 -1.51 -7.27 -16.49
C ASP A 26 -0.87 -8.21 -15.44
N GLY A 27 -1.20 -8.02 -14.16
CA GLY A 27 -0.72 -8.85 -13.06
C GLY A 27 -1.33 -10.25 -13.09
N GLN A 28 -0.51 -11.28 -12.83
CA GLN A 28 -0.97 -12.67 -12.76
C GLN A 28 -1.74 -13.01 -11.47
N LEU A 29 -1.79 -12.09 -10.50
CA LEU A 29 -2.45 -12.28 -9.22
C LEU A 29 -3.68 -11.37 -9.12
N ASP A 30 -4.82 -11.94 -8.73
CA ASP A 30 -6.01 -11.16 -8.41
C ASP A 30 -5.89 -10.43 -7.06
N GLU A 31 -6.83 -9.53 -6.78
CA GLU A 31 -6.84 -8.73 -5.54
C GLU A 31 -6.87 -9.59 -4.27
N THR A 32 -7.63 -10.69 -4.27
CA THR A 32 -7.73 -11.63 -3.15
C THR A 32 -6.39 -12.32 -2.93
N GLN A 33 -5.73 -12.76 -4.01
CA GLN A 33 -4.42 -13.38 -3.94
C GLN A 33 -3.34 -12.42 -3.43
N ILE A 34 -3.34 -11.16 -3.90
CA ILE A 34 -2.43 -10.11 -3.42
C ILE A 34 -2.68 -9.84 -1.93
N LYS A 35 -3.95 -9.76 -1.51
CA LYS A 35 -4.30 -9.51 -0.11
C LYS A 35 -3.90 -10.68 0.79
N ASP A 36 -4.47 -11.85 0.55
CA ASP A 36 -4.45 -12.97 1.49
C ASP A 36 -3.07 -13.66 1.53
N TYR A 37 -2.40 -13.82 0.38
CA TYR A 37 -1.09 -14.51 0.31
C TYR A 37 0.13 -13.58 0.41
N VAL A 38 -0.01 -12.27 0.14
CA VAL A 38 1.11 -11.33 0.19
C VAL A 38 0.95 -10.32 1.33
N LEU A 39 -0.09 -9.49 1.30
CA LEU A 39 -0.21 -8.37 2.25
C LEU A 39 -0.48 -8.84 3.68
N ASP A 40 -1.44 -9.73 3.89
CA ASP A 40 -1.79 -10.19 5.24
C ASP A 40 -0.64 -11.01 5.84
N GLN A 41 -0.03 -11.92 5.06
CA GLN A 41 1.17 -12.66 5.47
C GLN A 41 2.33 -11.75 5.89
N VAL A 42 2.66 -10.73 5.09
CA VAL A 42 3.73 -9.79 5.42
C VAL A 42 3.36 -8.92 6.63
N ASN A 43 2.11 -8.46 6.73
CA ASN A 43 1.64 -7.68 7.87
C ASN A 43 1.65 -8.47 9.19
N GLU A 44 1.33 -9.76 9.17
CA GLU A 44 1.47 -10.64 10.35
C GLU A 44 2.92 -10.72 10.83
N LYS A 45 3.90 -10.89 9.92
CA LYS A 45 5.33 -10.89 10.31
C LYS A 45 5.80 -9.53 10.81
N ARG A 46 5.31 -8.44 10.22
CA ARG A 46 5.57 -7.05 10.69
C ARG A 46 5.02 -6.83 12.10
N LYS A 47 3.84 -7.37 12.40
CA LYS A 47 3.24 -7.35 13.75
C LYS A 47 4.07 -8.17 14.75
N LEU A 48 4.46 -9.40 14.42
CA LEU A 48 5.33 -10.22 15.27
C LEU A 48 6.68 -9.54 15.58
N LEU A 49 7.20 -8.73 14.65
CA LEU A 49 8.41 -7.93 14.87
C LEU A 49 8.14 -6.69 15.76
N LEU A 50 7.02 -5.98 15.58
CA LEU A 50 6.58 -4.92 16.50
C LEU A 50 6.41 -5.43 17.94
N ASP A 51 5.80 -6.60 18.09
CA ASP A 51 5.56 -7.25 19.38
C ASP A 51 6.86 -7.83 20.00
N GLY A 52 8.02 -7.70 19.33
CA GLY A 52 9.31 -8.20 19.80
C GLY A 52 9.41 -9.73 19.84
N ASN A 53 8.57 -10.45 19.09
CA ASN A 53 8.44 -11.91 19.10
C ASN A 53 9.10 -12.59 17.88
N GLN A 54 9.44 -11.83 16.85
CA GLN A 54 10.11 -12.36 15.64
C GLN A 54 11.51 -12.86 15.96
N LYS A 55 11.80 -14.14 15.69
CA LYS A 55 13.12 -14.74 15.87
C LYS A 55 14.16 -14.24 14.86
N ASN A 56 15.39 -14.04 15.34
CA ASN A 56 16.58 -13.82 14.55
C ASN A 56 17.19 -15.17 14.16
N GLY A 57 17.27 -15.45 12.85
CA GLY A 57 17.82 -16.72 12.33
C GLY A 57 19.31 -16.92 12.58
N ASN A 58 20.07 -15.87 12.91
CA ASN A 58 21.51 -15.96 13.17
C ASN A 58 21.84 -16.21 14.66
N SER A 59 21.14 -15.56 15.59
CA SER A 59 21.44 -15.68 17.04
C SER A 59 20.44 -16.54 17.83
N GLY A 60 19.24 -16.81 17.31
CA GLY A 60 18.17 -17.50 18.04
C GLY A 60 17.42 -16.61 19.06
N ASP A 61 17.93 -15.41 19.35
CA ASP A 61 17.21 -14.38 20.09
C ASP A 61 16.05 -13.80 19.27
N ASN A 62 15.26 -12.93 19.88
CA ASN A 62 14.27 -12.14 19.14
C ASN A 62 14.94 -10.90 18.52
N LEU A 63 14.45 -10.46 17.36
CA LEU A 63 14.82 -9.18 16.78
C LEU A 63 14.31 -8.04 17.68
N PRO A 64 15.06 -6.93 17.82
CA PRO A 64 14.63 -5.81 18.63
C PRO A 64 13.37 -5.17 18.02
N PRO A 65 12.35 -4.84 18.83
CA PRO A 65 11.12 -4.23 18.32
C PRO A 65 11.41 -2.81 17.78
N PRO A 66 10.92 -2.47 16.56
CA PRO A 66 11.07 -1.14 15.99
C PRO A 66 10.21 -0.12 16.74
N LYS A 67 10.64 1.16 16.74
CA LYS A 67 9.88 2.27 17.35
C LYS A 67 8.50 2.52 16.72
N GLY A 68 8.27 1.97 15.52
CA GLY A 68 7.02 2.04 14.78
C GLY A 68 7.21 1.38 13.41
N MET A 69 6.14 0.79 12.88
CA MET A 69 6.16 0.11 11.59
C MET A 69 4.77 0.19 10.94
N THR A 70 4.69 0.82 9.77
CA THR A 70 3.41 1.02 9.06
C THR A 70 2.88 -0.30 8.49
N GLN A 71 1.57 -0.50 8.55
CA GLN A 71 0.87 -1.58 7.84
C GLN A 71 0.96 -1.37 6.32
N LEU A 72 1.14 -2.46 5.57
CA LEU A 72 1.14 -2.45 4.10
C LEU A 72 -0.27 -2.66 3.56
N VAL A 73 -0.56 -2.05 2.41
CA VAL A 73 -1.89 -2.03 1.75
C VAL A 73 -1.71 -2.13 0.22
N SER A 74 -2.80 -2.46 -0.50
CA SER A 74 -2.89 -2.43 -1.98
C SER A 74 -3.62 -1.18 -2.46
N HIS A 75 -3.49 -0.83 -3.74
CA HIS A 75 -4.03 0.40 -4.32
C HIS A 75 -4.58 0.18 -5.71
N TYR A 76 -5.10 1.26 -6.23
CA TYR A 76 -5.30 1.44 -7.64
C TYR A 76 -4.57 2.72 -7.99
N LEU A 77 -3.37 2.59 -8.58
CA LEU A 77 -2.98 3.59 -9.56
C LEU A 77 -4.07 3.50 -10.63
N PHE A 78 -4.89 4.56 -10.73
CA PHE A 78 -6.03 4.59 -11.64
C PHE A 78 -5.66 3.98 -13.00
N PRO A 79 -6.48 3.10 -13.59
CA PRO A 79 -6.32 2.82 -15.00
C PRO A 79 -6.34 4.17 -15.72
N ARG A 80 -5.39 4.40 -16.64
CA ARG A 80 -5.48 5.57 -17.52
C ARG A 80 -6.92 5.59 -18.07
N PRO A 81 -7.60 6.75 -18.13
CA PRO A 81 -8.86 6.81 -18.85
C PRO A 81 -8.62 6.23 -20.25
N PRO A 82 -9.58 5.47 -20.82
CA PRO A 82 -9.39 4.89 -22.14
C PRO A 82 -9.06 6.05 -23.07
N PHE A 83 -7.82 6.06 -23.59
CA PHE A 83 -7.47 6.98 -24.64
C PHE A 83 -8.36 6.55 -25.81
N PHE A 84 -9.34 7.41 -26.11
CA PHE A 84 -10.30 7.24 -27.19
C PHE A 84 -9.56 7.42 -28.52
N GLY A 85 -8.68 6.46 -28.83
CA GLY A 85 -8.00 6.33 -30.09
C GLY A 85 -8.88 5.47 -30.97
N SER A 86 -9.70 6.12 -31.79
CA SER A 86 -10.41 5.47 -32.89
C SER A 86 -9.38 4.69 -33.72
N ARG A 87 -9.59 3.38 -33.84
CA ARG A 87 -9.01 2.60 -34.93
C ARG A 87 -10.16 2.16 -35.81
N GLU A 88 -10.41 2.97 -36.84
CA GLU A 88 -11.00 2.46 -38.07
C GLU A 88 -9.98 1.48 -38.67
N ASP A 89 -10.44 0.27 -38.97
CA ASP A 89 -9.95 -0.70 -39.97
C ASP A 89 -10.81 -1.98 -39.86
#